data_AF-A0AA85J929-F1
#
_entry.id   AF-A0AA85J929-F1
#
_cell.length_a   1.000
_cell.length_b   1.000
_cell.length_c   1.000
_cell.angle_alpha   90.00
_cell.angle_beta   90.00
_cell.angle_gamma   90.00
#
_symmetry.space_group_name_H-M   'P 1'
#
loop_
_entity.id
_entity.type
_entity.pdbx_description
1 polymer ?
#
loop_
_entity_poly.entity_id
_entity_poly.type
_entity_poly.pdbx_seq_one_letter_code
_entity_poly.pdbx_strand_id
1 'polypeptide(L)'
;MSERSRVNNSGPLKKPAERGYPASSGSVWSSNAPSERGDIPSSSEGEIVSEAARQKKSHPVQKAVYDISTGISKLNIQKTLRIPNRPDQGGTLGKKVKVTSNCWDLTFHHKTAYLYFVEANSVHRLEAKEGSKTEIRMPPKELRSLIQQVADSLPDTIIYDGGHAIYSEDPLPGVTTDPVERQIEIKEPFGRDRLLLKYRIMEVQKVSSSDISHFITNPKATSMNMPQECIRLLDCILKTVSKQSFVSLGRSALFQQTPIKVVMDKLFTIHKGFISSVRPQWKVRVNLDMTCKAYFVSGNLADVMYSKYGDDMVRCSTQMAYDLRKIRVETDKFYKSDDGRAYSRRFTVHGISSLPADRLMIEELNQSVAEYFKQHHHITLKYPELPCVKVDQKREVYMPMELLNILPYQAPNASKADIASEVIRCAAIRPQERFRELENFANNMLKSHPLIKQFGLAIQPRPVEVNARVIQPPTAGFGRSGVQQLTAGSWSTPGFLHPAGEGVEIMWAVLSIPPNQRSHGHVQKVISELPRAASRFGVRFSPRPIVAQCPRGELNRRFEEFSRQGCGFLLLILYDEHFYSSIKRLSDLQMGIRTQCVRARTLDKPNVFRK
;
A
#
# COMPACT_ATOMS: atom_id res chain seq x y z
N MET A 1 31.96 -59.39 -48.82
CA MET A 1 33.19 -59.71 -49.59
C MET A 1 34.23 -58.66 -49.19
N SER A 2 35.09 -58.99 -48.21
CA SER A 2 36.53 -59.35 -48.38
C SER A 2 37.37 -58.07 -48.36
N GLU A 3 38.40 -57.79 -47.54
CA GLU A 3 39.27 -58.53 -46.62
C GLU A 3 39.98 -57.49 -45.72
N ARG A 4 40.04 -57.67 -44.39
CA ARG A 4 41.23 -58.03 -43.58
C ARG A 4 42.53 -57.22 -43.80
N SER A 5 42.97 -56.52 -42.75
CA SER A 5 44.26 -56.80 -42.10
C SER A 5 44.31 -56.20 -40.68
N ARG A 6 44.84 -57.01 -39.76
CA ARG A 6 45.04 -56.76 -38.32
C ARG A 6 46.50 -56.38 -38.08
N VAL A 7 46.78 -55.53 -37.09
CA VAL A 7 47.93 -55.72 -36.19
C VAL A 7 47.52 -55.38 -34.76
N ASN A 8 47.74 -56.35 -33.87
CA ASN A 8 47.55 -56.30 -32.43
C ASN A 8 48.77 -55.63 -31.76
N ASN A 9 48.57 -55.01 -30.59
CA ASN A 9 49.50 -55.21 -29.47
C ASN A 9 48.77 -55.17 -28.11
N SER A 10 48.91 -56.29 -27.39
CA SER A 10 48.53 -56.60 -26.00
C SER A 10 49.47 -55.91 -25.00
N GLY A 11 49.17 -55.65 -23.72
CA GLY A 11 48.10 -56.03 -22.77
C GLY A 11 48.29 -55.18 -21.47
N PRO A 12 47.94 -55.62 -20.25
CA PRO A 12 47.12 -56.75 -19.84
C PRO A 12 45.84 -56.35 -19.04
N LEU A 13 44.89 -57.27 -19.02
CA LEU A 13 43.67 -57.25 -18.23
C LEU A 13 43.95 -57.51 -16.73
N LYS A 14 43.24 -56.78 -15.85
CA LYS A 14 42.84 -57.27 -14.52
C LYS A 14 41.33 -57.45 -14.48
N LYS A 15 40.90 -58.66 -14.09
CA LYS A 15 39.51 -59.10 -13.88
C LYS A 15 39.03 -58.78 -12.44
N PRO A 16 37.72 -58.94 -12.14
CA PRO A 16 36.95 -58.03 -11.30
C PRO A 16 36.94 -58.42 -9.81
N ALA A 17 36.70 -57.44 -8.94
CA ALA A 17 36.35 -57.66 -7.55
C ALA A 17 34.89 -57.24 -7.31
N GLU A 18 34.11 -58.16 -6.78
CA GLU A 18 32.72 -57.96 -6.35
C GLU A 18 32.61 -57.16 -5.05
N ARG A 19 31.47 -56.45 -4.95
CA ARG A 19 30.68 -56.08 -3.75
C ARG A 19 31.34 -55.31 -2.60
N GLY A 20 30.80 -54.12 -2.37
CA GLY A 20 30.88 -53.40 -1.09
C GLY A 20 30.31 -52.00 -1.21
N TYR A 21 28.98 -51.85 -1.07
CA TYR A 21 28.33 -50.55 -0.87
C TYR A 21 28.79 -49.95 0.47
N PRO A 22 29.31 -48.71 0.53
CA PRO A 22 29.50 -48.05 1.80
C PRO A 22 28.15 -47.51 2.29
N ALA A 23 27.72 -48.03 3.44
CA ALA A 23 26.61 -47.52 4.22
C ALA A 23 26.88 -46.07 4.62
N SER A 24 26.04 -45.15 4.15
CA SER A 24 25.97 -43.78 4.66
C SER A 24 25.32 -43.80 6.04
N SER A 25 26.10 -43.45 7.06
CA SER A 25 25.69 -43.23 8.43
C SER A 25 24.55 -42.21 8.52
N GLY A 26 23.36 -42.66 8.90
CA GLY A 26 22.25 -41.82 9.31
C GLY A 26 22.48 -41.27 10.71
N SER A 27 22.67 -39.96 10.84
CA SER A 27 22.58 -39.26 12.12
C SER A 27 21.12 -38.85 12.34
N VAL A 28 20.45 -39.57 13.23
CA VAL A 28 19.14 -39.27 13.80
C VAL A 28 19.25 -37.99 14.63
N TRP A 29 18.47 -36.95 14.30
CA TRP A 29 18.21 -35.84 15.21
C TRP A 29 16.89 -36.08 15.93
N SER A 30 17.02 -36.58 17.16
CA SER A 30 15.98 -36.64 18.17
C SER A 30 15.78 -35.25 18.78
N SER A 31 14.54 -34.77 18.71
CA SER A 31 14.05 -33.60 19.42
C SER A 31 13.83 -33.92 20.90
N ASN A 32 14.65 -33.35 21.78
CA ASN A 32 14.40 -33.29 23.22
C ASN A 32 13.61 -32.01 23.56
N ALA A 33 12.36 -32.18 23.99
CA ALA A 33 11.63 -31.22 24.81
C ALA A 33 11.33 -31.92 26.15
N PRO A 34 11.53 -31.29 27.31
CA PRO A 34 11.30 -31.93 28.60
C PRO A 34 9.82 -31.90 28.96
N SER A 35 9.33 -33.05 29.44
CA SER A 35 8.05 -33.25 30.10
C SER A 35 8.21 -33.08 31.61
N GLU A 36 7.31 -32.33 32.25
CA GLU A 36 6.88 -32.63 33.62
C GLU A 36 5.36 -32.75 33.66
N ARG A 37 4.91 -33.80 34.33
CA ARG A 37 3.52 -34.24 34.52
C ARG A 37 2.85 -33.46 35.65
N GLY A 38 1.53 -33.36 35.61
CA GLY A 38 0.70 -32.98 36.76
C GLY A 38 -0.78 -33.00 36.41
N ASP A 39 -1.46 -34.05 36.89
CA ASP A 39 -2.84 -34.47 36.68
C ASP A 39 -3.95 -33.41 36.84
N ILE A 40 -5.03 -33.57 36.05
CA ILE A 40 -6.36 -32.98 36.32
C ILE A 40 -7.39 -34.12 36.35
N PRO A 41 -8.18 -34.30 37.42
CA PRO A 41 -9.37 -35.14 37.39
C PRO A 41 -10.64 -34.35 37.03
N SER A 42 -11.58 -35.09 36.48
CA SER A 42 -12.86 -34.69 35.88
C SER A 42 -14.01 -34.46 36.87
N SER A 43 -15.13 -33.92 36.32
CA SER A 43 -16.53 -33.93 36.79
C SER A 43 -16.84 -32.97 37.96
N SER A 44 -18.01 -32.34 38.10
CA SER A 44 -19.39 -32.60 37.66
C SER A 44 -20.25 -31.32 37.78
N GLU A 45 -21.50 -31.43 37.33
CA GLU A 45 -22.63 -30.46 37.29
C GLU A 45 -22.95 -29.66 38.56
N GLY A 46 -23.64 -28.53 38.39
CA GLY A 46 -24.40 -27.85 39.46
C GLY A 46 -24.75 -26.38 39.15
N GLU A 47 -26.03 -26.09 38.91
CA GLU A 47 -26.62 -24.73 38.88
C GLU A 47 -26.60 -24.07 40.28
N ILE A 48 -26.63 -22.72 40.33
CA ILE A 48 -27.52 -21.85 41.14
C ILE A 48 -26.94 -20.41 41.30
N VAL A 49 -27.70 -19.45 40.74
CA VAL A 49 -28.16 -18.11 41.21
C VAL A 49 -27.33 -17.24 42.21
N SER A 50 -27.11 -15.99 41.77
CA SER A 50 -26.97 -14.67 42.45
C SER A 50 -26.25 -14.50 43.81
N GLU A 51 -25.33 -13.53 43.89
CA GLU A 51 -25.48 -12.35 44.78
C GLU A 51 -24.45 -11.26 44.48
N ALA A 52 -24.85 -10.00 44.65
CA ALA A 52 -24.02 -8.81 44.47
C ALA A 52 -23.16 -8.54 45.72
N ALA A 53 -21.86 -8.27 45.53
CA ALA A 53 -21.01 -7.74 46.59
C ALA A 53 -20.11 -6.59 46.09
N ARG A 54 -20.35 -5.40 46.66
CA ARG A 54 -19.55 -4.17 46.52
C ARG A 54 -18.10 -4.41 46.94
N GLN A 55 -17.14 -3.99 46.11
CA GLN A 55 -15.75 -3.76 46.54
C GLN A 55 -15.34 -2.29 46.37
N LYS A 56 -14.77 -1.76 47.46
CA LYS A 56 -14.27 -0.38 47.65
C LYS A 56 -13.12 -0.08 46.68
N LYS A 57 -13.17 1.08 46.01
CA LYS A 57 -12.07 1.63 45.21
C LYS A 57 -10.95 2.11 46.15
N SER A 58 -9.76 1.51 46.05
CA SER A 58 -8.51 2.06 46.59
C SER A 58 -7.86 3.01 45.56
N HIS A 59 -7.23 4.08 46.05
CA HIS A 59 -6.54 5.07 45.22
C HIS A 59 -5.31 4.46 44.51
N PRO A 60 -4.97 4.92 43.29
CA PRO A 60 -3.78 4.44 42.60
C PRO A 60 -2.52 5.04 43.22
N VAL A 61 -1.60 4.16 43.64
CA VAL A 61 -0.22 4.52 44.02
C VAL A 61 0.50 5.07 42.78
N GLN A 62 0.94 6.32 42.84
CA GLN A 62 1.84 6.90 41.84
C GLN A 62 3.17 6.11 41.85
N LYS A 63 3.35 5.23 40.87
CA LYS A 63 4.68 4.70 40.54
C LYS A 63 5.41 5.73 39.69
N ALA A 64 6.62 6.11 40.12
CA ALA A 64 7.53 6.93 39.34
C ALA A 64 7.71 6.32 37.94
N VAL A 65 7.39 7.11 36.92
CA VAL A 65 7.61 6.75 35.52
C VAL A 65 9.12 6.82 35.29
N TYR A 66 9.79 5.68 35.42
CA TYR A 66 11.14 5.54 34.91
C TYR A 66 11.07 5.72 33.39
N ASP A 67 11.74 6.76 32.90
CA ASP A 67 11.87 7.02 31.47
C ASP A 67 12.69 5.90 30.83
N ILE A 68 11.98 4.95 30.23
CA ILE A 68 12.55 3.81 29.53
C ILE A 68 13.48 4.28 28.40
N SER A 69 13.31 5.51 27.87
CA SER A 69 14.15 6.05 26.80
C SER A 69 15.57 6.40 27.28
N THR A 70 15.73 6.89 28.51
CA THR A 70 17.04 7.14 29.14
C THR A 70 17.73 5.84 29.58
N GLY A 71 16.97 4.79 29.89
CA GLY A 71 17.51 3.45 30.16
C GLY A 71 18.01 2.74 28.90
N ILE A 72 17.27 2.84 27.79
CA ILE A 72 17.64 2.22 26.50
C ILE A 72 18.84 2.92 25.85
N SER A 73 18.95 4.25 25.95
CA SER A 73 20.11 4.98 25.43
C SER A 73 21.41 4.66 26.16
N LYS A 74 21.34 4.16 27.41
CA LYS A 74 22.50 3.66 28.18
C LYS A 74 22.80 2.18 27.97
N LEU A 75 21.86 1.41 27.40
CA LEU A 75 22.11 0.04 26.95
C LEU A 75 22.93 0.10 25.66
N ASN A 76 24.23 0.27 25.81
CA ASN A 76 25.17 0.20 24.70
C ASN A 76 25.29 -1.26 24.22
N ILE A 77 24.29 -1.74 23.48
CA ILE A 77 24.34 -2.97 22.68
C ILE A 77 25.18 -2.67 21.42
N GLN A 78 26.40 -2.16 21.61
CA GLN A 78 27.41 -1.98 20.56
C GLN A 78 28.41 -3.15 20.53
N LYS A 79 28.20 -4.20 21.33
CA LYS A 79 29.01 -5.41 21.23
C LYS A 79 28.48 -6.32 20.10
N THR A 80 29.26 -6.34 19.00
CA THR A 80 29.40 -7.42 18.01
C THR A 80 28.40 -7.60 16.85
N LEU A 81 27.63 -6.58 16.45
CA LEU A 81 27.00 -6.60 15.12
C LEU A 81 27.96 -6.03 14.07
N ARG A 82 28.81 -6.89 13.49
CA ARG A 82 29.68 -6.53 12.36
C ARG A 82 28.99 -6.89 11.05
N ILE A 83 28.57 -5.89 10.28
CA ILE A 83 28.16 -6.12 8.89
C ILE A 83 29.43 -6.49 8.10
N PRO A 84 29.45 -7.61 7.35
CA PRO A 84 30.60 -7.98 6.55
C PRO A 84 30.86 -6.91 5.49
N ASN A 85 32.14 -6.56 5.31
CA ASN A 85 32.53 -5.69 4.21
C ASN A 85 32.33 -6.41 2.88
N ARG A 86 32.15 -5.63 1.80
CA ARG A 86 32.17 -6.17 0.44
C ARG A 86 33.51 -6.93 0.26
N PRO A 87 33.48 -8.23 -0.09
CA PRO A 87 34.70 -9.05 -0.12
C PRO A 87 35.60 -8.75 -1.31
N ASP A 88 35.07 -8.14 -2.39
CA ASP A 88 35.78 -7.91 -3.64
C ASP A 88 35.33 -6.60 -4.35
N GLN A 89 35.89 -6.33 -5.53
CA GLN A 89 35.50 -5.19 -6.38
C GLN A 89 34.26 -5.49 -7.25
N GLY A 90 33.45 -6.47 -6.85
CA GLY A 90 32.33 -7.02 -7.60
C GLY A 90 32.68 -8.33 -8.33
N GLY A 91 31.80 -9.32 -8.21
CA GLY A 91 32.00 -10.66 -8.78
C GLY A 91 32.25 -10.66 -10.29
N THR A 92 33.08 -11.59 -10.77
CA THR A 92 33.63 -11.61 -12.14
C THR A 92 32.81 -12.39 -13.16
N LEU A 93 31.91 -13.25 -12.71
CA LEU A 93 31.14 -14.20 -13.54
C LEU A 93 30.07 -13.53 -14.41
N GLY A 94 29.86 -14.09 -15.61
CA GLY A 94 28.83 -13.66 -16.55
C GLY A 94 29.31 -12.64 -17.59
N LYS A 95 28.49 -12.45 -18.62
CA LYS A 95 28.79 -11.58 -19.76
C LYS A 95 28.63 -10.11 -19.34
N LYS A 96 29.68 -9.29 -19.54
CA LYS A 96 29.64 -7.85 -19.27
C LYS A 96 28.63 -7.15 -20.17
N VAL A 97 27.81 -6.27 -19.60
CA VAL A 97 26.83 -5.42 -20.29
C VAL A 97 26.78 -4.03 -19.64
N LYS A 98 26.25 -3.04 -20.35
CA LYS A 98 25.92 -1.72 -19.80
C LYS A 98 24.43 -1.65 -19.55
N VAL A 99 24.03 -1.12 -18.39
CA VAL A 99 22.63 -0.89 -18.06
C VAL A 99 22.46 0.51 -17.47
N THR A 100 21.31 1.11 -17.72
CA THR A 100 20.93 2.40 -17.14
C THR A 100 20.19 2.16 -15.83
N SER A 101 20.59 2.85 -14.77
CA SER A 101 19.90 2.85 -13.48
C SER A 101 19.01 4.08 -13.36
N ASN A 102 17.91 3.97 -12.63
CA ASN A 102 17.03 5.09 -12.27
C ASN A 102 17.63 5.99 -11.16
N CYS A 103 18.95 6.22 -11.22
CA CYS A 103 19.68 7.09 -10.32
C CYS A 103 20.34 8.21 -11.12
N TRP A 104 20.37 9.41 -10.58
CA TRP A 104 21.03 10.58 -11.13
C TRP A 104 22.07 11.11 -10.15
N ASP A 105 23.25 11.50 -10.64
CA ASP A 105 24.29 12.11 -9.80
C ASP A 105 23.79 13.47 -9.27
N LEU A 106 23.89 13.67 -7.95
CA LEU A 106 23.49 14.89 -7.25
C LEU A 106 24.72 15.64 -6.77
N THR A 107 24.75 16.94 -7.02
CA THR A 107 25.76 17.88 -6.51
C THR A 107 25.09 18.99 -5.72
N PHE A 108 25.77 19.47 -4.67
CA PHE A 108 25.28 20.49 -3.75
C PHE A 108 26.47 21.10 -2.99
N HIS A 109 26.30 22.30 -2.44
CA HIS A 109 27.26 22.95 -1.56
C HIS A 109 27.13 22.42 -0.11
N HIS A 110 28.27 22.23 0.56
CA HIS A 110 28.29 21.84 1.95
C HIS A 110 27.84 22.99 2.85
N LYS A 111 26.82 22.74 3.65
CA LYS A 111 26.18 23.71 4.54
C LYS A 111 25.72 23.05 5.83
N THR A 112 25.62 23.84 6.88
CA THR A 112 25.01 23.42 8.15
C THR A 112 23.62 24.03 8.26
N ALA A 113 22.63 23.21 8.61
CA ALA A 113 21.27 23.65 8.87
C ALA A 113 20.90 23.37 10.33
N TYR A 114 20.15 24.29 10.93
CA TYR A 114 19.55 24.13 12.24
C TYR A 114 18.27 23.29 12.10
N LEU A 115 18.13 22.24 12.90
CA LEU A 115 16.93 21.42 12.99
C LEU A 115 16.09 21.85 14.18
N TYR A 116 14.83 22.19 13.91
CA TYR A 116 13.82 22.56 14.90
C TYR A 116 12.70 21.53 14.94
N PHE A 117 12.20 21.24 16.14
CA PHE A 117 10.94 20.51 16.32
C PHE A 117 9.81 21.45 16.69
N VAL A 118 8.67 21.27 16.04
CA VAL A 118 7.45 22.05 16.22
C VAL A 118 6.33 21.15 16.71
N GLU A 119 5.66 21.59 17.76
CA GLU A 119 4.48 20.94 18.32
C GLU A 119 3.31 21.92 18.34
N ALA A 120 2.19 21.54 17.71
CA ALA A 120 0.96 22.32 17.77
C ALA A 120 0.21 21.98 19.08
N ASN A 121 -0.05 23.00 19.90
CA ASN A 121 -0.57 22.82 21.27
C ASN A 121 -2.09 23.00 21.33
N SER A 122 -2.61 24.14 20.86
CA SER A 122 -4.04 24.45 20.89
C SER A 122 -4.41 25.48 19.84
N VAL A 123 -5.69 25.53 19.48
CA VAL A 123 -6.23 26.55 18.57
C VAL A 123 -7.33 27.31 19.26
N HIS A 124 -7.31 28.63 19.09
CA HIS A 124 -8.22 29.57 19.74
C HIS A 124 -8.96 30.36 18.68
N ARG A 125 -10.28 30.46 18.79
CA ARG A 125 -11.08 31.40 18.00
C ARG A 125 -11.01 32.77 18.64
N LEU A 126 -10.75 33.79 17.81
CA LEU A 126 -10.83 35.19 18.21
C LEU A 126 -12.26 35.69 18.03
N GLU A 127 -12.89 36.12 19.12
CA GLU A 127 -14.22 36.73 19.06
C GLU A 127 -14.15 38.22 18.72
N ALA A 128 -15.07 38.68 17.86
CA ALA A 128 -15.04 40.03 17.30
C ALA A 128 -15.34 41.15 18.32
N LYS A 129 -15.99 40.85 19.45
CA LYS A 129 -16.57 41.87 20.34
C LYS A 129 -15.83 42.10 21.67
N GLU A 130 -14.99 41.18 22.15
CA GLU A 130 -14.38 41.32 23.50
C GLU A 130 -12.91 40.86 23.64
N GLY A 131 -12.24 40.46 22.55
CA GLY A 131 -10.86 39.93 22.65
C GLY A 131 -10.76 38.60 23.42
N SER A 132 -11.90 38.05 23.85
CA SER A 132 -12.03 36.71 24.41
C SER A 132 -11.57 35.65 23.39
N LYS A 133 -10.90 34.62 23.91
CA LYS A 133 -10.36 33.50 23.12
C LYS A 133 -11.06 32.23 23.57
N THR A 134 -11.80 31.58 22.67
CA THR A 134 -12.38 30.26 22.94
C THR A 134 -11.48 29.19 22.37
N GLU A 135 -11.04 28.24 23.20
CA GLU A 135 -10.28 27.10 22.71
C GLU A 135 -11.18 26.16 21.89
N ILE A 136 -10.71 25.81 20.68
CA ILE A 136 -11.34 24.82 19.81
C ILE A 136 -10.69 23.47 20.07
N ARG A 137 -11.48 22.53 20.61
CA ARG A 137 -11.03 21.15 20.78
C ARG A 137 -10.90 20.48 19.42
N MET A 138 -9.67 20.10 19.05
CA MET A 138 -9.37 19.38 17.82
C MET A 138 -8.69 18.02 18.09
N PRO A 139 -8.94 16.99 17.25
CA PRO A 139 -8.19 15.74 17.31
C PRO A 139 -6.69 15.97 17.07
N PRO A 140 -5.79 15.20 17.72
CA PRO A 140 -4.34 15.38 17.57
C PRO A 140 -3.82 15.32 16.14
N LYS A 141 -4.48 14.55 15.26
CA LYS A 141 -4.10 14.43 13.84
C LYS A 141 -4.40 15.72 13.07
N GLU A 142 -5.53 16.36 13.34
CA GLU A 142 -5.92 17.63 12.71
C GLU A 142 -5.04 18.76 13.23
N LEU A 143 -4.81 18.81 14.54
CA LEU A 143 -3.92 19.79 15.17
C LEU A 143 -2.50 19.73 14.58
N ARG A 144 -1.91 18.53 14.46
CA ARG A 144 -0.58 18.36 13.82
C ARG A 144 -0.57 18.80 12.35
N SER A 145 -1.69 18.67 11.63
CA SER A 145 -1.75 19.10 10.23
C SER A 145 -1.60 20.62 10.07
N LEU A 146 -1.88 21.40 11.13
CA LEU A 146 -1.73 22.85 11.14
C LEU A 146 -0.27 23.32 11.24
N ILE A 147 0.68 22.43 11.56
CA ILE A 147 2.13 22.76 11.52
C ILE A 147 2.55 23.21 10.12
N GLN A 148 1.87 22.74 9.06
CA GLN A 148 2.11 23.25 7.70
C GLN A 148 1.90 24.76 7.63
N GLN A 149 0.89 25.32 8.32
CA GLN A 149 0.66 26.77 8.34
C GLN A 149 1.73 27.53 9.13
N VAL A 150 2.34 26.89 10.14
CA VAL A 150 3.53 27.44 10.83
C VAL A 150 4.69 27.52 9.85
N ALA A 151 4.96 26.42 9.13
CA ALA A 151 6.01 26.39 8.10
C ALA A 151 5.76 27.45 7.00
N ASP A 152 4.52 27.60 6.53
CA ASP A 152 4.14 28.58 5.50
C ASP A 152 4.20 30.04 6.00
N SER A 153 4.26 30.27 7.32
CA SER A 153 4.41 31.61 7.93
C SER A 153 5.88 32.04 8.10
N LEU A 154 6.81 31.11 7.92
CA LEU A 154 8.25 31.34 8.00
C LEU A 154 8.82 31.67 6.61
N PRO A 155 10.07 32.17 6.51
CA PRO A 155 10.68 32.49 5.21
C PRO A 155 10.65 31.33 4.22
N ASP A 156 10.50 31.62 2.92
CA ASP A 156 10.46 30.61 1.85
C ASP A 156 11.72 29.71 1.75
N THR A 157 12.79 30.08 2.45
CA THR A 157 14.03 29.32 2.57
C THR A 157 13.99 28.22 3.64
N ILE A 158 12.92 28.13 4.44
CA ILE A 158 12.76 27.03 5.40
C ILE A 158 12.41 25.71 4.69
N ILE A 159 12.81 24.60 5.30
CA ILE A 159 12.58 23.26 4.78
C ILE A 159 11.71 22.51 5.78
N TYR A 160 10.52 22.08 5.37
CA TYR A 160 9.59 21.36 6.24
C TYR A 160 9.43 19.90 5.81
N ASP A 161 9.51 18.98 6.77
CA ASP A 161 9.42 17.53 6.52
C ASP A 161 7.99 17.03 6.25
N GLY A 162 6.97 17.88 6.44
CA GLY A 162 5.57 17.49 6.35
C GLY A 162 5.01 16.85 7.63
N GLY A 163 5.76 16.91 8.74
CA GLY A 163 5.40 16.37 10.05
C GLY A 163 5.61 17.38 11.17
N HIS A 164 6.81 17.43 11.73
CA HIS A 164 7.12 18.25 12.92
C HIS A 164 8.51 18.89 12.85
N ALA A 165 9.31 18.55 11.83
CA ALA A 165 10.69 19.01 11.73
C ALA A 165 10.80 20.13 10.70
N ILE A 166 11.40 21.24 11.10
CA ILE A 166 11.75 22.37 10.25
C ILE A 166 13.27 22.52 10.23
N TYR A 167 13.84 22.73 9.06
CA TYR A 167 15.25 23.08 8.91
C TYR A 167 15.38 24.50 8.39
N SER A 168 16.39 25.20 8.86
CA SER A 168 16.78 26.53 8.37
C SER A 168 18.30 26.61 8.30
N GLU A 169 18.84 27.33 7.31
CA GLU A 169 20.28 27.63 7.28
C GLU A 169 20.65 28.65 8.35
N ASP A 170 19.85 29.72 8.44
CA ASP A 170 20.03 30.77 9.45
C ASP A 170 19.21 30.44 10.70
N PRO A 171 19.69 30.79 11.91
CA PRO A 171 18.97 30.54 13.14
C PRO A 171 17.64 31.30 13.16
N LEU A 172 16.55 30.63 13.58
CA LEU A 172 15.25 31.28 13.74
C LEU A 172 15.30 32.29 14.90
N PRO A 173 14.89 33.56 14.68
CA PRO A 173 15.02 34.61 15.70
C PRO A 173 14.28 34.23 16.99
N GLY A 174 14.97 34.20 18.13
CA GLY A 174 14.38 33.90 19.44
C GLY A 174 13.97 32.44 19.65
N VAL A 175 14.53 31.49 18.90
CA VAL A 175 14.41 30.05 19.15
C VAL A 175 15.76 29.53 19.63
N THR A 176 15.76 28.77 20.73
CA THR A 176 16.97 28.16 21.31
C THR A 176 16.73 26.66 21.55
N THR A 177 17.66 25.99 22.22
CA THR A 177 17.48 24.59 22.67
C THR A 177 16.38 24.43 23.70
N ASP A 178 16.05 25.50 24.45
CA ASP A 178 14.91 25.50 25.35
C ASP A 178 13.60 25.73 24.57
N PRO A 179 12.52 24.98 24.86
CA PRO A 179 11.25 25.14 24.17
C PRO A 179 10.63 26.51 24.37
N VAL A 180 10.27 27.17 23.27
CA VAL A 180 9.60 28.47 23.25
C VAL A 180 8.17 28.33 22.75
N GLU A 181 7.21 28.91 23.45
CA GLU A 181 5.83 29.02 22.98
C GLU A 181 5.63 30.24 22.09
N ARG A 182 4.91 30.04 20.98
CA ARG A 182 4.54 31.09 20.03
C ARG A 182 3.08 30.96 19.62
N GLN A 183 2.58 32.02 19.00
CA GLN A 183 1.25 32.06 18.42
C GLN A 183 1.31 32.69 17.03
N ILE A 184 0.53 32.14 16.10
CA ILE A 184 0.31 32.73 14.78
C ILE A 184 -1.19 32.74 14.46
N GLU A 185 -1.61 33.72 13.67
CA GLU A 185 -2.92 33.67 13.03
C GLU A 185 -2.85 32.67 11.88
N ILE A 186 -3.69 31.64 11.94
CA ILE A 186 -3.78 30.62 10.90
C ILE A 186 -4.94 30.94 9.99
N LYS A 187 -4.77 30.64 8.71
CA LYS A 187 -5.86 30.67 7.74
C LYS A 187 -6.85 29.59 8.13
N GLU A 188 -8.02 30.03 8.58
CA GLU A 188 -9.18 29.18 8.69
C GLU A 188 -9.60 28.84 7.25
N PRO A 189 -9.63 27.54 6.86
CA PRO A 189 -9.83 27.16 5.46
C PRO A 189 -11.12 27.70 4.83
N PHE A 190 -12.12 28.02 5.65
CA PHE A 190 -13.44 28.45 5.21
C PHE A 190 -13.60 29.97 5.21
N GLY A 191 -12.74 30.71 5.90
CA GLY A 191 -12.83 32.16 6.10
C GLY A 191 -13.91 32.57 7.10
N ARG A 192 -14.40 31.62 7.91
CA ARG A 192 -15.47 31.88 8.89
C ARG A 192 -14.96 32.63 10.11
N ASP A 193 -13.86 32.14 10.68
CA ASP A 193 -13.34 32.58 11.97
C ASP A 193 -11.90 33.09 11.83
N ARG A 194 -11.49 34.02 12.69
CA ARG A 194 -10.07 34.33 12.89
C ARG A 194 -9.51 33.36 13.93
N LEU A 195 -8.55 32.54 13.54
CA LEU A 195 -8.01 31.47 14.37
C LEU A 195 -6.56 31.75 14.76
N LEU A 196 -6.23 31.55 16.03
CA LEU A 196 -4.87 31.58 16.55
C LEU A 196 -4.41 30.18 16.89
N LEU A 197 -3.30 29.74 16.29
CA LEU A 197 -2.60 28.52 16.67
C LEU A 197 -1.52 28.85 17.68
N LYS A 198 -1.60 28.24 18.87
CA LYS A 198 -0.49 28.19 19.82
C LYS A 198 0.35 26.95 19.53
N TYR A 199 1.66 27.14 19.42
CA TYR A 199 2.62 26.07 19.15
C TYR A 199 3.90 26.26 19.94
N ARG A 200 4.63 25.18 20.13
CA ARG A 200 5.94 25.14 20.78
C ARG A 200 7.01 24.82 19.75
N ILE A 201 8.15 25.51 19.80
CA ILE A 201 9.28 25.30 18.91
C ILE A 201 10.60 25.29 19.70
N MET A 202 11.51 24.39 19.34
CA MET A 202 12.84 24.28 19.94
C MET A 202 13.89 23.84 18.92
N GLU A 203 15.12 24.34 19.05
CA GLU A 203 16.29 23.83 18.35
C GLU A 203 16.69 22.48 18.95
N VAL A 204 16.94 21.49 18.09
CA VAL A 204 17.26 20.11 18.50
C VAL A 204 18.73 19.80 18.25
N GLN A 205 19.23 20.14 17.06
CA GLN A 205 20.60 19.89 16.65
C GLN A 205 20.96 20.69 15.40
N LYS A 206 22.25 20.74 15.08
CA LYS A 206 22.76 21.21 13.78
C LYS A 206 23.06 20.00 12.90
N VAL A 207 22.62 20.04 11.65
CA VAL A 207 22.80 18.97 10.66
C VAL A 207 23.73 19.49 9.58
N SER A 208 24.86 18.83 9.36
CA SER A 208 25.78 19.18 8.28
C SER A 208 25.49 18.38 7.02
N SER A 209 25.35 19.05 5.88
CA SER A 209 25.26 18.36 4.59
C SER A 209 26.60 17.76 4.15
N SER A 210 27.72 18.10 4.79
CA SER A 210 29.01 17.44 4.53
C SER A 210 29.08 16.02 5.09
N ASP A 211 28.21 15.65 6.03
CA ASP A 211 28.22 14.33 6.69
C ASP A 211 28.06 13.19 5.68
N ILE A 212 27.29 13.41 4.60
CA ILE A 212 27.13 12.43 3.53
C ILE A 212 28.41 12.25 2.69
N SER A 213 29.18 13.33 2.47
CA SER A 213 30.49 13.24 1.80
C SER A 213 31.50 12.51 2.67
N HIS A 214 31.53 12.82 3.97
CA HIS A 214 32.37 12.10 4.94
C HIS A 214 31.98 10.61 5.00
N PHE A 215 30.70 10.28 4.95
CA PHE A 215 30.24 8.90 4.90
C PHE A 215 30.72 8.14 3.66
N ILE A 216 30.58 8.74 2.47
CA ILE A 216 30.94 8.08 1.19
C ILE A 216 32.46 7.87 1.06
N THR A 217 33.25 8.81 1.57
CA THR A 217 34.72 8.76 1.49
C THR A 217 35.36 7.92 2.60
N ASN A 218 34.61 7.60 3.66
CA ASN A 218 35.12 6.84 4.79
C ASN A 218 35.11 5.32 4.47
N PRO A 219 36.28 4.66 4.37
CA PRO A 219 36.35 3.22 4.07
C PRO A 219 35.81 2.34 5.20
N LYS A 220 35.61 2.88 6.42
CA LYS A 220 35.02 2.20 7.58
C LYS A 220 33.53 2.49 7.73
N ALA A 221 32.93 3.28 6.83
CA ALA A 221 31.50 3.53 6.85
C ALA A 221 30.73 2.24 6.52
N THR A 222 29.59 2.06 7.19
CA THR A 222 28.70 0.91 7.03
C THR A 222 27.26 1.39 7.03
N SER A 223 26.32 0.52 6.67
CA SER A 223 24.90 0.87 6.76
C SER A 223 24.42 1.16 8.20
N MET A 224 25.22 0.85 9.23
CA MET A 224 24.89 1.12 10.64
C MET A 224 25.14 2.57 11.06
N ASN A 225 26.01 3.31 10.37
CA ASN A 225 26.36 4.70 10.67
C ASN A 225 26.03 5.65 9.52
N MET A 226 24.95 5.35 8.81
CA MET A 226 24.41 6.18 7.75
C MET A 226 24.00 7.56 8.31
N PRO A 227 24.38 8.70 7.70
CA PRO A 227 24.03 10.03 8.17
C PRO A 227 22.57 10.35 7.85
N GLN A 228 21.66 9.74 8.61
CA GLN A 228 20.22 9.72 8.31
C GLN A 228 19.59 11.12 8.31
N GLU A 229 20.07 12.00 9.19
CA GLU A 229 19.58 13.38 9.31
C GLU A 229 20.00 14.24 8.12
N CYS A 230 21.23 14.07 7.63
CA CYS A 230 21.68 14.70 6.39
C CYS A 230 20.87 14.21 5.18
N ILE A 231 20.61 12.90 5.09
CA ILE A 231 19.78 12.33 4.01
C ILE A 231 18.37 12.91 4.07
N ARG A 232 17.78 12.97 5.27
CA ARG A 232 16.43 13.55 5.49
C ARG A 232 16.37 15.03 5.10
N LEU A 233 17.38 15.81 5.47
CA LEU A 233 17.51 17.22 5.06
C LEU A 233 17.48 17.35 3.54
N LEU A 234 18.34 16.60 2.83
CA LEU A 234 18.42 16.67 1.37
C LEU A 234 17.13 16.17 0.69
N ASP A 235 16.52 15.10 1.19
CA ASP A 235 15.21 14.62 0.72
C ASP A 235 14.12 15.68 0.86
N CYS A 236 14.08 16.36 2.01
CA CYS A 236 13.11 17.43 2.25
C CYS A 236 13.36 18.65 1.35
N ILE A 237 14.63 19.01 1.12
CA ILE A 237 14.99 20.07 0.17
C ILE A 237 14.46 19.74 -1.22
N LEU A 238 14.77 18.55 -1.76
CA LEU A 238 14.31 18.12 -3.08
C LEU A 238 12.78 18.16 -3.18
N LYS A 239 12.09 17.76 -2.12
CA LYS A 239 10.63 17.82 -2.06
C LYS A 239 10.11 19.26 -2.07
N THR A 240 10.69 20.15 -1.27
CA THR A 240 10.29 21.56 -1.18
C THR A 240 10.47 22.28 -2.51
N VAL A 241 11.63 22.15 -3.15
CA VAL A 241 11.89 22.81 -4.45
C VAL A 241 10.98 22.31 -5.57
N SER A 242 10.46 21.08 -5.45
CA SER A 242 9.55 20.47 -6.42
C SER A 242 8.10 20.90 -6.28
N LYS A 243 7.69 21.51 -5.15
CA LYS A 243 6.28 21.87 -4.87
C LYS A 243 5.67 22.86 -5.87
N GLN A 244 6.51 23.57 -6.63
CA GLN A 244 6.05 24.49 -7.68
C GLN A 244 5.45 23.77 -8.88
N SER A 245 5.92 22.56 -9.19
CA SER A 245 5.48 21.78 -10.35
C SER A 245 4.60 20.59 -9.98
N PHE A 246 4.60 20.18 -8.71
CA PHE A 246 3.93 18.97 -8.24
C PHE A 246 3.21 19.18 -6.92
N VAL A 247 2.16 18.40 -6.68
CA VAL A 247 1.46 18.38 -5.40
C VAL A 247 2.05 17.28 -4.53
N SER A 248 2.52 17.66 -3.35
CA SER A 248 2.98 16.72 -2.33
C SER A 248 1.79 16.06 -1.66
N LEU A 249 1.61 14.75 -1.87
CA LEU A 249 0.55 13.98 -1.23
C LEU A 249 1.17 12.96 -0.26
N GLY A 250 1.14 13.31 1.03
CA GLY A 250 1.79 12.54 2.10
C GLY A 250 3.29 12.82 2.19
N ARG A 251 4.05 11.86 2.74
CA ARG A 251 5.47 12.05 3.07
C ARG A 251 6.41 11.84 1.88
N SER A 252 6.11 10.91 0.98
CA SER A 252 7.15 10.36 0.07
C SER A 252 6.97 10.64 -1.42
N ALA A 253 5.78 11.00 -1.89
CA ALA A 253 5.50 11.10 -3.32
C ALA A 253 4.95 12.47 -3.72
N LEU A 254 5.38 12.91 -4.90
CA LEU A 254 4.98 14.13 -5.59
C LEU A 254 4.10 13.75 -6.78
N PHE A 255 2.94 14.34 -6.93
CA PHE A 255 1.96 13.97 -7.96
C PHE A 255 1.72 15.11 -8.94
N GLN A 256 1.47 14.74 -10.19
CA GLN A 256 0.91 15.66 -11.18
C GLN A 256 -0.53 16.01 -10.79
N GLN A 257 -0.88 17.29 -10.95
CA GLN A 257 -2.23 17.77 -10.67
C GLN A 257 -3.26 17.16 -11.62
N THR A 258 -2.91 17.04 -12.90
CA THR A 258 -3.77 16.44 -13.91
C THR A 258 -3.76 14.91 -13.79
N PRO A 259 -4.94 14.26 -13.77
CA PRO A 259 -5.01 12.80 -13.80
C PRO A 259 -4.56 12.26 -15.17
N ILE A 260 -3.89 11.11 -15.15
CA ILE A 260 -3.54 10.38 -16.38
C ILE A 260 -4.69 9.51 -16.90
N LYS A 261 -5.67 9.23 -16.04
CA LYS A 261 -6.87 8.48 -16.39
C LYS A 261 -8.04 8.86 -15.49
N VAL A 262 -9.23 8.91 -16.07
CA VAL A 262 -10.50 9.08 -15.36
C VAL A 262 -11.35 7.84 -15.61
N VAL A 263 -11.88 7.24 -14.54
CA VAL A 263 -12.74 6.03 -14.57
C VAL A 263 -14.08 6.43 -13.96
N MET A 264 -14.91 7.11 -14.76
CA MET A 264 -16.14 7.76 -14.27
C MET A 264 -17.21 6.76 -13.78
N ASP A 265 -17.35 5.60 -14.42
CA ASP A 265 -18.27 4.54 -14.00
C ASP A 265 -17.99 4.05 -12.57
N LYS A 266 -16.75 4.20 -12.10
CA LYS A 266 -16.30 3.84 -10.75
C LYS A 266 -15.90 5.04 -9.88
N LEU A 267 -16.12 6.26 -10.37
CA LEU A 267 -15.88 7.52 -9.65
C LEU A 267 -14.45 7.66 -9.08
N PHE A 268 -13.44 7.28 -9.85
CA PHE A 268 -12.05 7.58 -9.48
C PHE A 268 -11.19 8.05 -10.65
N THR A 269 -10.21 8.87 -10.34
CA THR A 269 -9.12 9.27 -11.23
C THR A 269 -7.83 8.57 -10.81
N ILE A 270 -6.90 8.40 -11.74
CA ILE A 270 -5.53 7.93 -11.45
C ILE A 270 -4.57 9.06 -11.75
N HIS A 271 -3.77 9.42 -10.76
CA HIS A 271 -2.72 10.42 -10.87
C HIS A 271 -1.36 9.73 -10.90
N LYS A 272 -0.52 10.18 -11.83
CA LYS A 272 0.89 9.82 -11.90
C LYS A 272 1.66 10.65 -10.89
N GLY A 273 2.60 10.02 -10.21
CA GLY A 273 3.50 10.66 -9.29
C GLY A 273 4.90 10.06 -9.35
N PHE A 274 5.78 10.66 -8.56
CA PHE A 274 7.19 10.37 -8.52
C PHE A 274 7.67 10.31 -7.08
N ILE A 275 8.58 9.40 -6.80
CA ILE A 275 9.26 9.25 -5.53
C ILE A 275 10.73 9.58 -5.77
N SER A 276 11.27 10.48 -4.95
CA SER A 276 12.68 10.85 -4.96
C SER A 276 13.30 10.48 -3.62
N SER A 277 14.49 9.88 -3.64
CA SER A 277 15.28 9.65 -2.42
C SER A 277 16.77 9.83 -2.68
N VAL A 278 17.45 10.55 -1.79
CA VAL A 278 18.88 10.75 -1.78
C VAL A 278 19.55 9.50 -1.21
N ARG A 279 20.54 8.98 -1.95
CA ARG A 279 21.24 7.75 -1.63
C ARG A 279 22.75 8.00 -1.64
N PRO A 280 23.45 7.79 -0.52
CA PRO A 280 24.90 7.69 -0.53
C PRO A 280 25.31 6.33 -1.05
N GLN A 281 25.80 6.30 -2.29
CA GLN A 281 26.41 5.13 -2.90
C GLN A 281 27.95 5.35 -2.92
N TRP A 282 28.62 5.07 -4.03
CA TRP A 282 30.00 5.56 -4.24
C TRP A 282 30.05 7.06 -4.63
N LYS A 283 28.88 7.65 -4.86
CA LYS A 283 28.60 9.09 -5.01
C LYS A 283 27.23 9.37 -4.38
N VAL A 284 26.94 10.64 -4.11
CA VAL A 284 25.58 11.06 -3.73
C VAL A 284 24.70 11.05 -4.97
N ARG A 285 23.57 10.37 -4.89
CA ARG A 285 22.62 10.27 -6.01
C ARG A 285 21.20 10.48 -5.57
N VAL A 286 20.36 10.94 -6.48
CA VAL A 286 18.91 10.85 -6.32
C VAL A 286 18.41 9.61 -7.07
N ASN A 287 17.78 8.69 -6.34
CA ASN A 287 16.99 7.62 -6.92
C ASN A 287 15.59 8.17 -7.19
N LEU A 288 15.16 8.10 -8.46
CA LEU A 288 13.85 8.57 -8.91
C LEU A 288 13.03 7.38 -9.40
N ASP A 289 11.78 7.29 -8.95
CA ASP A 289 10.88 6.25 -9.40
C ASP A 289 9.45 6.74 -9.60
N MET A 290 8.69 6.07 -10.48
CA MET A 290 7.30 6.43 -10.76
C MET A 290 6.33 5.66 -9.86
N THR A 291 5.26 6.33 -9.46
CA THR A 291 4.13 5.75 -8.73
C THR A 291 2.81 6.22 -9.33
N CYS A 292 1.75 5.44 -9.14
CA CYS A 292 0.39 5.79 -9.55
C CYS A 292 -0.53 5.66 -8.34
N LYS A 293 -1.45 6.60 -8.18
CA LYS A 293 -2.42 6.56 -7.09
C LYS A 293 -3.80 7.00 -7.55
N ALA A 294 -4.81 6.28 -7.08
CA ALA A 294 -6.20 6.60 -7.37
C ALA A 294 -6.79 7.53 -6.32
N TYR A 295 -7.63 8.46 -6.78
CA TYR A 295 -8.36 9.42 -5.98
C TYR A 295 -9.81 9.48 -6.43
N PHE A 296 -10.73 9.83 -5.54
CA PHE A 296 -12.11 10.09 -5.91
C PHE A 296 -12.19 11.31 -6.85
N VAL A 297 -13.10 11.30 -7.82
CA VAL A 297 -13.26 12.39 -8.79
C VAL A 297 -13.63 13.68 -8.07
N SER A 298 -12.88 14.76 -8.31
CA SER A 298 -13.19 16.10 -7.79
C SER A 298 -13.92 16.94 -8.82
N GLY A 299 -14.70 17.92 -8.37
CA GLY A 299 -15.50 18.81 -9.22
C GLY A 299 -16.85 19.12 -8.60
N ASN A 300 -17.73 19.80 -9.34
CA ASN A 300 -19.11 20.00 -8.90
C ASN A 300 -19.80 18.64 -8.70
N LEU A 301 -20.48 18.48 -7.57
CA LEU A 301 -21.06 17.20 -7.19
C LEU A 301 -22.19 16.79 -8.13
N ALA A 302 -23.06 17.72 -8.56
CA ALA A 302 -24.12 17.41 -9.50
C ALA A 302 -23.55 16.88 -10.82
N ASP A 303 -22.57 17.57 -11.40
CA ASP A 303 -21.93 17.19 -12.67
C ASP A 303 -21.25 15.80 -12.60
N VAL A 304 -20.53 15.54 -11.50
CA VAL A 304 -19.85 14.26 -11.28
C VAL A 304 -20.85 13.12 -11.15
N MET A 305 -21.94 13.32 -10.42
CA MET A 305 -22.96 12.29 -10.25
C MET A 305 -23.77 12.07 -11.54
N TYR A 306 -24.10 13.15 -12.25
CA TYR A 306 -24.76 13.09 -13.55
C TYR A 306 -23.95 12.29 -14.56
N SER A 307 -22.62 12.49 -14.59
CA SER A 307 -21.70 11.76 -15.48
C SER A 307 -21.74 10.23 -15.31
N LYS A 308 -22.19 9.73 -14.14
CA LYS A 308 -22.33 8.29 -13.87
C LYS A 308 -23.77 7.80 -14.02
N TYR A 309 -24.75 8.55 -13.52
CA TYR A 309 -26.13 8.10 -13.38
C TYR A 309 -27.08 8.67 -14.44
N GLY A 310 -26.70 9.70 -15.18
CA GLY A 310 -27.57 10.42 -16.10
C GLY A 310 -28.82 10.93 -15.40
N ASP A 311 -29.97 10.85 -16.08
CA ASP A 311 -31.25 11.34 -15.58
C ASP A 311 -31.86 10.46 -14.46
N ASP A 312 -31.27 9.28 -14.18
CA ASP A 312 -31.76 8.33 -13.17
C ASP A 312 -31.28 8.64 -11.73
N MET A 313 -30.66 9.81 -11.49
CA MET A 313 -30.06 10.18 -10.20
C MET A 313 -30.98 9.98 -8.98
N VAL A 314 -32.25 10.35 -9.07
CA VAL A 314 -33.24 10.17 -7.99
C VAL A 314 -33.49 8.67 -7.71
N ARG A 315 -33.66 7.87 -8.77
CA ARG A 315 -33.89 6.42 -8.69
C ARG A 315 -32.67 5.67 -8.13
N CYS A 316 -31.48 6.22 -8.35
CA CYS A 316 -30.21 5.66 -7.89
C CYS A 316 -29.69 6.24 -6.56
N SER A 317 -30.50 6.98 -5.81
CA SER A 317 -30.11 7.63 -4.54
C SER A 317 -29.39 6.70 -3.55
N THR A 318 -29.87 5.45 -3.39
CA THR A 318 -29.22 4.45 -2.52
C THR A 318 -27.80 4.08 -2.98
N GLN A 319 -27.61 3.84 -4.28
CA GLN A 319 -26.30 3.50 -4.83
C GLN A 319 -25.36 4.73 -4.76
N MET A 320 -25.90 5.91 -5.02
CA MET A 320 -25.18 7.18 -4.93
C MET A 320 -24.71 7.46 -3.50
N ALA A 321 -25.55 7.16 -2.49
CA ALA A 321 -25.16 7.28 -1.09
C ALA A 321 -23.99 6.34 -0.73
N TYR A 322 -23.94 5.13 -1.30
CA TYR A 322 -22.81 4.22 -1.12
C TYR A 322 -21.52 4.79 -1.74
N ASP A 323 -21.65 5.34 -2.95
CA ASP A 323 -20.55 5.90 -3.73
C ASP A 323 -19.96 7.17 -3.10
N LEU A 324 -20.80 8.03 -2.53
CA LEU A 324 -20.40 9.29 -1.89
C LEU A 324 -20.11 9.16 -0.39
N ARG A 325 -20.28 7.99 0.19
CA ARG A 325 -20.10 7.77 1.63
C ARG A 325 -18.76 8.32 2.13
N LYS A 326 -18.82 9.22 3.13
CA LYS A 326 -17.65 9.88 3.74
C LYS A 326 -16.81 10.74 2.79
N ILE A 327 -17.27 10.99 1.58
CA ILE A 327 -16.65 11.98 0.69
C ILE A 327 -16.87 13.36 1.31
N ARG A 328 -15.83 14.17 1.33
CA ARG A 328 -15.88 15.55 1.82
C ARG A 328 -16.14 16.48 0.65
N VAL A 329 -17.05 17.42 0.87
CA VAL A 329 -17.49 18.41 -0.10
C VAL A 329 -17.37 19.80 0.51
N GLU A 330 -17.26 20.81 -0.33
CA GLU A 330 -17.16 22.21 0.05
C GLU A 330 -18.14 23.04 -0.76
N THR A 331 -18.80 24.00 -0.10
CA THR A 331 -19.72 24.91 -0.78
C THR A 331 -18.97 26.03 -1.47
N ASP A 332 -19.61 26.68 -2.43
CA ASP A 332 -19.19 28.02 -2.85
C ASP A 332 -19.35 29.03 -1.69
N LYS A 333 -18.74 30.21 -1.84
CA LYS A 333 -18.75 31.27 -0.81
C LYS A 333 -20.08 32.04 -0.83
N PHE A 334 -21.12 31.47 -0.24
CA PHE A 334 -22.42 32.14 -0.09
C PHE A 334 -22.90 32.27 1.36
N TYR A 335 -22.25 31.62 2.34
CA TYR A 335 -22.56 31.88 3.75
C TYR A 335 -22.02 33.23 4.18
N LYS A 336 -22.71 33.91 5.10
CA LYS A 336 -22.33 35.23 5.64
C LYS A 336 -21.95 35.10 7.12
N SER A 337 -20.77 35.56 7.50
CA SER A 337 -20.37 35.73 8.90
C SER A 337 -21.05 36.97 9.50
N ASP A 338 -20.93 37.14 10.82
CA ASP A 338 -21.56 38.24 11.56
C ASP A 338 -21.10 39.64 11.07
N ASP A 339 -19.93 39.70 10.44
CA ASP A 339 -19.35 40.90 9.82
C ASP A 339 -19.63 41.00 8.31
N GLY A 340 -20.49 40.14 7.76
CA GLY A 340 -20.93 40.16 6.36
C GLY A 340 -19.97 39.51 5.36
N ARG A 341 -18.82 38.97 5.80
CA ARG A 341 -17.88 38.27 4.91
C ARG A 341 -18.45 36.96 4.38
N ALA A 342 -18.23 36.72 3.09
CA ALA A 342 -18.66 35.49 2.43
C ALA A 342 -17.67 34.36 2.71
N TYR A 343 -18.16 33.21 3.18
CA TYR A 343 -17.34 32.07 3.57
C TYR A 343 -17.91 30.75 3.02
N SER A 344 -17.06 29.73 2.84
CA SER A 344 -17.48 28.40 2.39
C SER A 344 -17.80 27.51 3.59
N ARG A 345 -18.43 26.35 3.39
CA ARG A 345 -18.51 25.32 4.43
C ARG A 345 -18.11 23.97 3.88
N ARG A 346 -17.34 23.21 4.64
CA ARG A 346 -17.07 21.80 4.35
C ARG A 346 -18.02 20.89 5.08
N PHE A 347 -18.47 19.88 4.37
CA PHE A 347 -19.31 18.83 4.88
C PHE A 347 -18.73 17.47 4.56
N THR A 348 -19.16 16.46 5.31
CA THR A 348 -18.96 15.06 4.97
C THR A 348 -20.31 14.51 4.52
N VAL A 349 -20.34 13.82 3.38
CA VAL A 349 -21.58 13.22 2.89
C VAL A 349 -21.98 12.04 3.78
N HIS A 350 -23.19 12.11 4.33
CA HIS A 350 -23.80 11.11 5.19
C HIS A 350 -24.96 10.35 4.52
N GLY A 351 -25.51 10.88 3.42
CA GLY A 351 -26.59 10.25 2.67
C GLY A 351 -27.04 11.11 1.50
N ILE A 352 -28.03 10.60 0.78
CA ILE A 352 -28.67 11.25 -0.37
C ILE A 352 -30.18 11.16 -0.15
N SER A 353 -30.90 12.26 -0.38
CA SER A 353 -32.36 12.25 -0.24
C SER A 353 -33.01 11.39 -1.30
N SER A 354 -34.14 10.78 -0.95
CA SER A 354 -35.00 10.06 -1.90
C SER A 354 -35.91 10.98 -2.71
N LEU A 355 -36.04 12.25 -2.29
CA LEU A 355 -36.84 13.29 -2.93
C LEU A 355 -35.95 14.39 -3.52
N PRO A 356 -36.39 15.03 -4.62
CA PRO A 356 -35.72 16.19 -5.21
C PRO A 356 -35.82 17.45 -4.33
N ALA A 357 -34.97 18.45 -4.57
CA ALA A 357 -34.88 19.66 -3.75
C ALA A 357 -36.17 20.52 -3.75
N ASP A 358 -36.93 20.51 -4.85
CA ASP A 358 -38.24 21.19 -4.96
C ASP A 358 -39.34 20.58 -4.10
N ARG A 359 -39.22 19.28 -3.76
CA ARG A 359 -40.23 18.52 -2.99
C ARG A 359 -39.75 18.08 -1.62
N LEU A 360 -38.45 18.15 -1.35
CA LEU A 360 -37.87 17.78 -0.07
C LEU A 360 -38.18 18.88 0.95
N MET A 361 -39.06 18.57 1.90
CA MET A 361 -39.53 19.53 2.91
C MET A 361 -38.58 19.66 4.09
N ILE A 362 -38.38 20.90 4.54
CA ILE A 362 -37.80 21.24 5.84
C ILE A 362 -38.96 21.40 6.82
N GLU A 363 -39.27 20.35 7.56
CA GLU A 363 -40.45 20.27 8.45
C GLU A 363 -40.59 21.47 9.39
N GLU A 364 -39.48 21.91 10.00
CA GLU A 364 -39.45 23.03 10.95
C GLU A 364 -39.88 24.37 10.34
N LEU A 365 -39.72 24.54 9.03
CA LEU A 365 -40.00 25.80 8.31
C LEU A 365 -41.18 25.66 7.33
N ASN A 366 -41.74 24.45 7.18
CA ASN A 366 -42.79 24.12 6.22
C ASN A 366 -42.52 24.66 4.79
N GLN A 367 -41.27 24.55 4.33
CA GLN A 367 -40.84 24.96 2.98
C GLN A 367 -39.91 23.90 2.37
N SER A 368 -39.86 23.82 1.04
CA SER A 368 -38.92 22.92 0.37
C SER A 368 -37.49 23.43 0.46
N VAL A 369 -36.50 22.55 0.28
CA VAL A 369 -35.09 22.95 0.25
C VAL A 369 -34.84 23.99 -0.85
N ALA A 370 -35.44 23.84 -2.03
CA ALA A 370 -35.30 24.82 -3.12
C ALA A 370 -35.83 26.21 -2.71
N GLU A 371 -37.00 26.27 -2.07
CA GLU A 371 -37.58 27.53 -1.61
C GLU A 371 -36.74 28.16 -0.48
N TYR A 372 -36.22 27.35 0.44
CA TYR A 372 -35.33 27.82 1.51
C TYR A 372 -34.10 28.54 0.95
N PHE A 373 -33.41 27.95 -0.03
CA PHE A 373 -32.23 28.58 -0.62
C PHE A 373 -32.56 29.85 -1.41
N LYS A 374 -33.74 29.89 -2.06
CA LYS A 374 -34.22 31.07 -2.75
C LYS A 374 -34.53 32.23 -1.80
N GLN A 375 -35.22 31.94 -0.69
CA GLN A 375 -35.65 32.97 0.27
C GLN A 375 -34.52 33.42 1.21
N HIS A 376 -33.76 32.49 1.78
CA HIS A 376 -32.78 32.78 2.84
C HIS A 376 -31.36 32.98 2.35
N HIS A 377 -31.00 32.41 1.19
CA HIS A 377 -29.67 32.57 0.59
C HIS A 377 -29.68 33.36 -0.71
N HIS A 378 -30.85 33.76 -1.21
CA HIS A 378 -31.02 34.43 -2.51
C HIS A 378 -30.42 33.64 -3.69
N ILE A 379 -30.49 32.31 -3.61
CA ILE A 379 -29.99 31.38 -4.64
C ILE A 379 -31.17 30.67 -5.27
N THR A 380 -31.41 30.92 -6.57
CA THR A 380 -32.34 30.10 -7.36
C THR A 380 -31.60 28.89 -7.90
N LEU A 381 -32.04 27.69 -7.51
CA LEU A 381 -31.41 26.46 -7.96
C LEU A 381 -31.60 26.25 -9.47
N LYS A 382 -30.56 25.77 -10.16
CA LYS A 382 -30.64 25.46 -11.60
C LYS A 382 -31.28 24.10 -11.85
N TYR A 383 -31.02 23.15 -10.96
CA TYR A 383 -31.50 21.77 -11.05
C TYR A 383 -32.29 21.37 -9.77
N PRO A 384 -33.42 22.03 -9.47
CA PRO A 384 -34.22 21.74 -8.28
C PRO A 384 -34.82 20.32 -8.26
N GLU A 385 -34.88 19.64 -9.41
CA GLU A 385 -35.31 18.25 -9.60
C GLU A 385 -34.25 17.20 -9.16
N LEU A 386 -33.05 17.62 -8.78
CA LEU A 386 -32.02 16.70 -8.29
C LEU A 386 -32.19 16.40 -6.80
N PRO A 387 -31.77 15.20 -6.35
CA PRO A 387 -31.73 14.90 -4.93
C PRO A 387 -30.72 15.79 -4.20
N CYS A 388 -30.88 15.93 -2.89
CA CYS A 388 -30.00 16.66 -2.00
C CYS A 388 -29.05 15.73 -1.24
N VAL A 389 -27.94 16.30 -0.76
CA VAL A 389 -26.95 15.62 0.06
C VAL A 389 -27.27 15.81 1.53
N LYS A 390 -27.36 14.72 2.28
CA LYS A 390 -27.41 14.78 3.75
C LYS A 390 -26.01 15.06 4.29
N VAL A 391 -25.83 16.17 4.99
CA VAL A 391 -24.52 16.67 5.47
C VAL A 391 -24.30 16.53 6.97
N ASP A 392 -25.31 16.09 7.71
CA ASP A 392 -25.21 15.77 9.15
C ASP A 392 -25.56 14.29 9.39
N GLN A 393 -24.87 13.66 10.33
CA GLN A 393 -25.09 12.24 10.63
C GLN A 393 -26.39 11.99 11.40
N LYS A 394 -26.78 12.92 12.28
CA LYS A 394 -27.90 12.76 13.22
C LYS A 394 -29.13 13.56 12.82
N ARG A 395 -28.93 14.74 12.22
CA ARG A 395 -29.98 15.66 11.83
C ARG A 395 -30.31 15.54 10.35
N GLU A 396 -31.53 15.89 9.99
CA GLU A 396 -32.01 15.98 8.61
C GLU A 396 -31.58 17.30 7.97
N VAL A 397 -30.26 17.51 7.83
CA VAL A 397 -29.68 18.69 7.18
C VAL A 397 -29.27 18.34 5.75
N TYR A 398 -29.88 19.03 4.79
CA TYR A 398 -29.73 18.77 3.37
C TYR A 398 -29.12 19.94 2.61
N MET A 399 -28.27 19.63 1.64
CA MET A 399 -27.62 20.60 0.75
C MET A 399 -27.85 20.21 -0.72
N PRO A 400 -28.30 21.13 -1.58
CA PRO A 400 -28.40 20.88 -3.03
C PRO A 400 -27.06 20.48 -3.63
N MET A 401 -27.05 19.45 -4.49
CA MET A 401 -25.81 18.92 -5.08
C MET A 401 -25.05 19.96 -5.92
N GLU A 402 -25.76 20.81 -6.64
CA GLU A 402 -25.16 21.82 -7.51
C GLU A 402 -24.38 22.90 -6.74
N LEU A 403 -24.60 23.04 -5.42
CA LEU A 403 -23.92 23.99 -4.55
C LEU A 403 -22.70 23.38 -3.83
N LEU A 404 -22.31 22.16 -4.19
CA LEU A 404 -21.26 21.40 -3.54
C LEU A 404 -20.16 21.00 -4.52
N ASN A 405 -18.91 21.24 -4.13
CA ASN A 405 -17.71 20.83 -4.83
C ASN A 405 -17.01 19.71 -4.06
N ILE A 406 -16.73 18.59 -4.73
CA ILE A 406 -16.00 17.46 -4.17
C ILE A 406 -14.52 17.83 -4.03
N LEU A 407 -13.98 17.71 -2.81
CA LEU A 407 -12.58 18.04 -2.56
C LEU A 407 -11.63 17.08 -3.28
N PRO A 408 -10.49 17.57 -3.79
CA PRO A 408 -9.51 16.75 -4.48
C PRO A 408 -8.77 15.79 -3.53
N TYR A 409 -8.13 14.79 -4.13
CA TYR A 409 -7.21 13.86 -3.47
C TYR A 409 -7.81 13.02 -2.33
N GLN A 410 -9.10 12.73 -2.40
CA GLN A 410 -9.78 11.85 -1.44
C GLN A 410 -9.64 10.38 -1.84
N ALA A 411 -9.64 9.47 -0.86
CA ALA A 411 -9.62 8.05 -1.16
C ALA A 411 -10.92 7.64 -1.87
N PRO A 412 -10.86 6.88 -2.98
CA PRO A 412 -12.05 6.42 -3.68
C PRO A 412 -12.78 5.31 -2.91
N ASN A 413 -14.11 5.25 -3.08
CA ASN A 413 -14.97 4.21 -2.51
C ASN A 413 -15.08 2.95 -3.41
N ALA A 414 -14.44 2.96 -4.58
CA ALA A 414 -14.41 1.82 -5.50
C ALA A 414 -13.70 0.59 -4.91
N SER A 415 -13.99 -0.59 -5.47
CA SER A 415 -13.34 -1.84 -5.08
C SER A 415 -11.82 -1.76 -5.24
N LYS A 416 -11.08 -2.30 -4.26
CA LYS A 416 -9.61 -2.41 -4.32
C LYS A 416 -9.14 -3.18 -5.56
N ALA A 417 -9.89 -4.19 -6.00
CA ALA A 417 -9.55 -4.98 -7.18
C ALA A 417 -9.68 -4.16 -8.47
N ASP A 418 -10.72 -3.33 -8.57
CA ASP A 418 -10.92 -2.44 -9.71
C ASP A 418 -9.83 -1.37 -9.79
N ILE A 419 -9.55 -0.71 -8.67
CA ILE A 419 -8.48 0.27 -8.57
C ILE A 419 -7.14 -0.37 -8.93
N ALA A 420 -6.82 -1.53 -8.36
CA ALA A 420 -5.55 -2.22 -8.65
C ALA A 420 -5.41 -2.59 -10.13
N SER A 421 -6.47 -3.11 -10.75
CA SER A 421 -6.49 -3.44 -12.19
C SER A 421 -6.16 -2.23 -13.06
N GLU A 422 -6.82 -1.09 -12.79
CA GLU A 422 -6.62 0.14 -13.56
C GLU A 422 -5.26 0.79 -13.28
N VAL A 423 -4.80 0.78 -12.03
CA VAL A 423 -3.47 1.28 -11.64
C VAL A 423 -2.36 0.44 -12.27
N ILE A 424 -2.48 -0.90 -12.28
CA ILE A 424 -1.51 -1.79 -12.94
C ILE A 424 -1.46 -1.47 -14.43
N ARG A 425 -2.60 -1.29 -15.10
CA ARG A 425 -2.64 -0.95 -16.52
C ARG A 425 -1.95 0.38 -16.81
N CYS A 426 -2.12 1.37 -15.94
CA CYS A 426 -1.46 2.67 -16.08
C CYS A 426 0.05 2.63 -15.76
N ALA A 427 0.47 1.76 -14.82
CA ALA A 427 1.86 1.65 -14.39
C ALA A 427 2.70 0.70 -15.26
N ALA A 428 2.06 -0.22 -15.99
CA ALA A 428 2.69 -1.20 -16.86
C ALA A 428 3.16 -0.59 -18.19
N ILE A 429 4.14 0.31 -18.11
CA ILE A 429 4.79 0.95 -19.26
C ILE A 429 6.12 0.28 -19.58
N ARG A 430 6.61 0.44 -20.81
CA ARG A 430 7.90 -0.13 -21.21
C ARG A 430 9.06 0.59 -20.52
N PRO A 431 10.21 -0.06 -20.25
CA PRO A 431 11.35 0.58 -19.61
C PRO A 431 11.80 1.88 -20.27
N GLN A 432 11.80 1.95 -21.61
CA GLN A 432 12.18 3.16 -22.35
C GLN A 432 11.24 4.35 -22.07
N GLU A 433 9.94 4.09 -22.01
CA GLU A 433 8.94 5.10 -21.66
C GLU A 433 9.08 5.53 -20.20
N ARG A 434 9.34 4.58 -19.29
CA ARG A 434 9.61 4.88 -17.87
C ARG A 434 10.81 5.81 -17.72
N PHE A 435 11.92 5.55 -18.42
CA PHE A 435 13.10 6.40 -18.34
C PHE A 435 12.85 7.80 -18.91
N ARG A 436 12.11 7.94 -20.02
CA ARG A 436 11.71 9.26 -20.54
C ARG A 436 10.90 10.07 -19.52
N GLU A 437 9.95 9.44 -18.84
CA GLU A 437 9.16 10.08 -17.79
C GLU A 437 10.01 10.52 -16.59
N LEU A 438 10.96 9.67 -16.18
CA LEU A 438 11.87 10.00 -15.08
C LEU A 438 12.88 11.11 -15.45
N GLU A 439 13.39 11.12 -16.68
CA GLU A 439 14.23 12.20 -17.19
C GLU A 439 13.47 13.52 -17.23
N ASN A 440 12.23 13.51 -17.73
CA ASN A 440 11.35 14.67 -17.69
C ASN A 440 11.12 15.13 -16.24
N PHE A 441 10.88 14.21 -15.31
CA PHE A 441 10.74 14.57 -13.91
C PHE A 441 12.01 15.20 -13.33
N ALA A 442 13.18 14.60 -13.55
CA ALA A 442 14.47 15.12 -13.08
C ALA A 442 14.73 16.54 -13.58
N ASN A 443 14.51 16.79 -14.88
CA ASN A 443 14.71 18.09 -15.51
C ASN A 443 13.72 19.16 -15.03
N ASN A 444 12.53 18.74 -14.57
CA ASN A 444 11.50 19.65 -14.06
C ASN A 444 11.51 19.78 -12.52
N MET A 445 12.35 19.02 -11.81
CA MET A 445 12.43 19.01 -10.34
C MET A 445 13.03 20.31 -9.80
N LEU A 446 14.08 20.83 -10.44
CA LEU A 446 14.87 21.97 -9.98
C LEU A 446 14.60 23.24 -10.81
N LYS A 447 13.34 23.66 -10.94
CA LYS A 447 12.99 24.81 -11.81
C LYS A 447 13.34 26.18 -11.22
N SER A 448 12.73 26.57 -10.09
CA SER A 448 12.80 27.96 -9.64
C SER A 448 12.52 28.16 -8.15
N HIS A 449 13.38 27.63 -7.27
CA HIS A 449 13.24 27.83 -5.82
C HIS A 449 14.52 28.43 -5.21
N PRO A 450 14.44 29.38 -4.24
CA PRO A 450 15.62 29.98 -3.61
C PRO A 450 16.64 28.96 -3.07
N LEU A 451 16.12 27.90 -2.43
CA LEU A 451 16.92 26.76 -1.93
C LEU A 451 17.85 26.12 -2.97
N ILE A 452 17.52 26.17 -4.27
CA ILE A 452 18.36 25.58 -5.34
C ILE A 452 19.69 26.32 -5.40
N LYS A 453 19.66 27.66 -5.46
CA LYS A 453 20.87 28.50 -5.46
C LYS A 453 21.58 28.43 -4.12
N GLN A 454 20.82 28.51 -3.04
CA GLN A 454 21.33 28.49 -1.67
C GLN A 454 22.14 27.22 -1.38
N PHE A 455 21.64 26.04 -1.72
CA PHE A 455 22.35 24.77 -1.54
C PHE A 455 23.15 24.34 -2.77
N GLY A 456 23.22 25.15 -3.84
CA GLY A 456 23.92 24.80 -5.08
C GLY A 456 23.46 23.48 -5.71
N LEU A 457 22.16 23.17 -5.62
CA LEU A 457 21.62 21.89 -6.05
C LEU A 457 21.71 21.75 -7.57
N ALA A 458 22.36 20.70 -8.04
CA ALA A 458 22.31 20.31 -9.44
C ALA A 458 22.23 18.78 -9.57
N ILE A 459 21.25 18.34 -10.37
CA ILE A 459 21.05 16.95 -10.77
C ILE A 459 21.58 16.84 -12.20
N GLN A 460 22.42 15.84 -12.47
CA GLN A 460 22.88 15.59 -13.84
C GLN A 460 21.69 15.31 -14.76
N PRO A 461 21.70 15.71 -16.04
CA PRO A 461 20.52 15.59 -16.91
C PRO A 461 20.22 14.15 -17.32
N ARG A 462 21.22 13.26 -17.30
CA ARG A 462 21.08 11.86 -17.72
C ARG A 462 21.18 10.90 -16.54
N PRO A 463 20.42 9.80 -16.56
CA PRO A 463 20.57 8.73 -15.58
C PRO A 463 21.94 8.08 -15.66
N VAL A 464 22.34 7.45 -14.56
CA VAL A 464 23.64 6.81 -14.43
C VAL A 464 23.67 5.50 -15.22
N GLU A 465 24.67 5.36 -16.08
CA GLU A 465 25.03 4.08 -16.69
C GLU A 465 25.98 3.30 -15.79
N VAL A 466 25.66 2.03 -15.55
CA VAL A 466 26.46 1.12 -14.72
C VAL A 466 26.90 -0.10 -15.52
N ASN A 467 28.09 -0.60 -15.17
CA ASN A 467 28.55 -1.89 -15.66
C ASN A 467 27.79 -3.00 -14.92
N ALA A 468 27.18 -3.91 -15.67
CA ALA A 468 26.47 -5.07 -15.14
C ALA A 468 26.97 -6.36 -15.82
N ARG A 469 26.50 -7.50 -15.32
CA ARG A 469 26.84 -8.83 -15.82
C ARG A 469 25.58 -9.68 -15.97
N VAL A 470 25.42 -10.32 -17.12
CA VAL A 470 24.38 -11.34 -17.34
C VAL A 470 24.96 -12.69 -16.96
N ILE A 471 24.47 -13.25 -15.85
CA ILE A 471 24.88 -14.57 -15.37
C ILE A 471 24.31 -15.63 -16.32
N GLN A 472 25.11 -16.65 -16.63
CA GLN A 472 24.66 -17.79 -17.43
C GLN A 472 23.49 -18.48 -16.71
N PRO A 473 22.34 -18.70 -17.37
CA PRO A 473 21.24 -19.43 -16.76
C PRO A 473 21.69 -20.85 -16.37
N PRO A 474 21.14 -21.41 -15.28
CA PRO A 474 21.43 -22.78 -14.91
C PRO A 474 20.80 -23.77 -15.90
N THR A 475 21.19 -25.03 -15.79
CA THR A 475 20.51 -26.16 -16.44
C THR A 475 19.42 -26.72 -15.52
N ALA A 476 18.36 -27.28 -16.09
CA ALA A 476 17.31 -27.96 -15.34
C ALA A 476 17.05 -29.37 -15.87
N GLY A 477 16.86 -30.33 -14.97
CA GLY A 477 16.43 -31.69 -15.30
C GLY A 477 14.90 -31.79 -15.42
N PHE A 478 14.42 -32.33 -16.54
CA PHE A 478 13.02 -32.66 -16.78
C PHE A 478 12.89 -34.14 -17.06
N GLY A 479 11.85 -34.81 -16.55
CA GLY A 479 11.73 -36.28 -16.56
C GLY A 479 12.03 -36.90 -17.91
N ARG A 480 11.09 -36.79 -18.87
CA ARG A 480 11.23 -37.42 -20.20
C ARG A 480 12.25 -36.74 -21.12
N SER A 481 12.70 -35.53 -20.80
CA SER A 481 13.50 -34.71 -21.71
C SER A 481 14.92 -34.44 -21.22
N GLY A 482 15.33 -35.09 -20.13
CA GLY A 482 16.66 -34.99 -19.56
C GLY A 482 17.02 -33.58 -19.08
N VAL A 483 18.32 -33.30 -19.04
CA VAL A 483 18.86 -32.00 -18.64
C VAL A 483 18.79 -31.02 -19.82
N GLN A 484 18.19 -29.85 -19.60
CA GLN A 484 18.05 -28.78 -20.58
C GLN A 484 18.70 -27.48 -20.09
N GLN A 485 19.30 -26.74 -21.01
CA GLN A 485 19.80 -25.40 -20.77
C GLN A 485 18.62 -24.43 -20.71
N LEU A 486 18.45 -23.72 -19.60
CA LEU A 486 17.39 -22.71 -19.48
C LEU A 486 17.76 -21.44 -20.25
N THR A 487 16.75 -20.73 -20.74
CA THR A 487 16.92 -19.48 -21.49
C THR A 487 16.10 -18.36 -20.88
N ALA A 488 16.69 -17.17 -20.73
CA ALA A 488 15.99 -15.91 -20.42
C ALA A 488 14.97 -15.97 -19.26
N GLY A 489 15.20 -16.83 -18.25
CA GLY A 489 14.32 -16.98 -17.09
C GLY A 489 12.92 -17.53 -17.39
N SER A 490 12.70 -18.12 -18.56
CA SER A 490 11.43 -18.73 -18.96
C SER A 490 11.66 -20.08 -19.62
N TRP A 491 10.85 -21.06 -19.27
CA TRP A 491 10.95 -22.42 -19.82
C TRP A 491 9.58 -23.08 -19.90
N SER A 492 9.45 -24.03 -20.81
CA SER A 492 8.35 -25.00 -20.81
C SER A 492 8.77 -26.20 -19.95
N THR A 493 7.81 -26.78 -19.24
CA THR A 493 8.04 -28.04 -18.52
C THR A 493 7.54 -29.17 -19.43
N PRO A 494 8.40 -29.93 -20.11
CA PRO A 494 7.94 -31.02 -20.97
C PRO A 494 7.44 -32.22 -20.16
N GLY A 495 7.89 -32.37 -18.91
CA GLY A 495 7.42 -33.36 -17.95
C GLY A 495 8.09 -33.16 -16.59
N PHE A 496 7.42 -33.60 -15.52
CA PHE A 496 8.02 -33.55 -14.19
C PHE A 496 9.13 -34.59 -14.06
N LEU A 497 10.23 -34.21 -13.39
CA LEU A 497 11.32 -35.14 -13.08
C LEU A 497 10.82 -36.28 -12.17
N HIS A 498 10.06 -35.92 -11.15
CA HIS A 498 9.37 -36.84 -10.24
C HIS A 498 7.88 -36.47 -10.21
N PRO A 499 7.02 -37.13 -11.01
CA PRO A 499 5.58 -36.88 -10.98
C PRO A 499 4.97 -37.34 -9.66
N ALA A 500 3.93 -36.63 -9.21
CA ALA A 500 3.19 -37.00 -8.02
C ALA A 500 2.54 -38.38 -8.18
N GLY A 501 2.68 -39.23 -7.16
CA GLY A 501 2.19 -40.60 -7.19
C GLY A 501 2.89 -41.42 -8.27
N GLU A 502 4.23 -41.36 -8.35
CA GLU A 502 5.03 -42.08 -9.35
C GLU A 502 4.58 -43.55 -9.51
N GLY A 503 3.86 -43.84 -10.60
CA GLY A 503 3.30 -45.17 -10.84
C GLY A 503 1.94 -45.47 -10.17
N VAL A 504 1.36 -44.58 -9.38
CA VAL A 504 0.10 -44.76 -8.64
C VAL A 504 -0.95 -43.74 -9.09
N GLU A 505 -2.20 -44.18 -9.23
CA GLU A 505 -3.30 -43.27 -9.55
C GLU A 505 -3.67 -42.40 -8.34
N ILE A 506 -3.78 -41.09 -8.57
CA ILE A 506 -4.26 -40.15 -7.57
C ILE A 506 -5.78 -40.24 -7.50
N MET A 507 -6.28 -40.71 -6.36
CA MET A 507 -7.70 -40.65 -6.01
C MET A 507 -8.10 -39.21 -5.72
N TRP A 508 -9.12 -38.72 -6.43
CA TRP A 508 -9.46 -37.31 -6.42
C TRP A 508 -10.95 -37.02 -6.50
N ALA A 509 -11.32 -35.80 -6.11
CA ALA A 509 -12.68 -35.29 -6.23
C ALA A 509 -12.74 -33.89 -6.83
N VAL A 510 -13.88 -33.55 -7.42
CA VAL A 510 -14.21 -32.21 -7.94
C VAL A 510 -15.39 -31.65 -7.16
N LEU A 511 -15.19 -30.49 -6.53
CA LEU A 511 -16.18 -29.84 -5.68
C LEU A 511 -16.54 -28.46 -6.24
N SER A 512 -17.83 -28.22 -6.54
CA SER A 512 -18.32 -26.89 -6.95
C SER A 512 -18.89 -26.10 -5.77
N ILE A 513 -18.43 -24.86 -5.58
CA ILE A 513 -18.79 -24.04 -4.41
C ILE A 513 -19.04 -22.57 -4.78
N PRO A 514 -20.17 -21.98 -4.35
CA PRO A 514 -21.41 -22.67 -3.93
C PRO A 514 -22.03 -23.45 -5.11
N PRO A 515 -23.15 -24.18 -4.90
CA PRO A 515 -23.95 -24.73 -5.99
C PRO A 515 -24.23 -23.67 -7.07
N ASN A 516 -23.98 -24.01 -8.33
CA ASN A 516 -24.17 -23.09 -9.45
C ASN A 516 -24.65 -23.85 -10.70
N GLN A 517 -25.56 -23.27 -11.47
CA GLN A 517 -26.11 -23.90 -12.68
C GLN A 517 -25.02 -24.19 -13.73
N ARG A 518 -23.98 -23.35 -13.83
CA ARG A 518 -22.86 -23.55 -14.77
C ARG A 518 -21.90 -24.67 -14.36
N SER A 519 -22.05 -25.22 -13.15
CA SER A 519 -21.13 -26.24 -12.62
C SER A 519 -21.10 -27.51 -13.44
N HIS A 520 -22.22 -27.94 -14.01
CA HIS A 520 -22.25 -29.17 -14.80
C HIS A 520 -21.22 -29.14 -15.94
N GLY A 521 -21.25 -28.09 -16.77
CA GLY A 521 -20.30 -27.94 -17.89
C GLY A 521 -18.85 -27.79 -17.43
N HIS A 522 -18.61 -27.03 -16.36
CA HIS A 522 -17.26 -26.84 -15.83
C HIS A 522 -16.66 -28.12 -15.25
N VAL A 523 -17.45 -28.89 -14.52
CA VAL A 523 -17.06 -30.18 -13.94
C VAL A 523 -16.75 -31.18 -15.05
N GLN A 524 -17.62 -31.31 -16.06
CA GLN A 524 -17.38 -32.21 -17.19
C GLN A 524 -16.09 -31.86 -17.94
N LYS A 525 -15.83 -30.56 -18.14
CA LYS A 525 -14.58 -30.08 -18.75
C LYS A 525 -13.35 -30.46 -17.92
N VAL A 526 -13.42 -30.31 -16.60
CA VAL A 526 -12.34 -30.72 -15.69
C VAL A 526 -12.09 -32.23 -15.76
N ILE A 527 -13.13 -33.05 -15.64
CA ILE A 527 -13.01 -34.51 -15.56
C ILE A 527 -12.45 -35.08 -16.87
N SER A 528 -12.83 -34.51 -18.01
CA SER A 528 -12.37 -34.98 -19.32
C SER A 528 -10.96 -34.48 -19.67
N GLU A 529 -10.61 -33.23 -19.37
CA GLU A 529 -9.38 -32.62 -19.86
C GLU A 529 -8.22 -32.63 -18.86
N LEU A 530 -8.47 -32.52 -17.54
CA LEU A 530 -7.40 -32.47 -16.54
C LEU A 530 -6.56 -33.76 -16.52
N PRO A 531 -7.15 -34.98 -16.49
CA PRO A 531 -6.36 -36.21 -16.54
C PRO A 531 -5.50 -36.33 -17.80
N ARG A 532 -6.03 -35.89 -18.95
CA ARG A 532 -5.28 -35.87 -20.23
C ARG A 532 -4.13 -34.89 -20.19
N ALA A 533 -4.34 -33.70 -19.64
CA ALA A 533 -3.28 -32.70 -19.51
C ALA A 533 -2.20 -33.17 -18.53
N ALA A 534 -2.60 -33.77 -17.40
CA ALA A 534 -1.72 -34.24 -16.33
C ALA A 534 -0.85 -35.44 -16.74
N SER A 535 -1.39 -36.37 -17.55
CA SER A 535 -0.65 -37.54 -18.02
C SER A 535 0.57 -37.18 -18.88
N ARG A 536 0.51 -36.05 -19.62
CA ARG A 536 1.66 -35.49 -20.35
C ARG A 536 2.85 -35.19 -19.42
N PHE A 537 2.56 -34.87 -18.15
CA PHE A 537 3.57 -34.60 -17.12
C PHE A 537 3.88 -35.82 -16.24
N GLY A 538 3.33 -37.00 -16.55
CA GLY A 538 3.54 -38.23 -15.80
C GLY A 538 2.62 -38.43 -14.60
N VAL A 539 1.66 -37.53 -14.36
CA VAL A 539 0.69 -37.64 -13.27
C VAL A 539 -0.53 -38.41 -13.74
N ARG A 540 -0.93 -39.45 -12.99
CA ARG A 540 -2.10 -40.27 -13.29
C ARG A 540 -3.21 -40.01 -12.28
N PHE A 541 -4.37 -39.60 -12.77
CA PHE A 541 -5.59 -39.46 -11.97
C PHE A 541 -6.46 -40.69 -12.17
N SER A 542 -7.17 -41.11 -11.12
CA SER A 542 -8.15 -42.18 -11.26
C SER A 542 -9.27 -41.78 -12.23
N PRO A 543 -9.81 -42.71 -13.03
CA PRO A 543 -10.74 -42.39 -14.13
C PRO A 543 -12.13 -41.95 -13.68
N ARG A 544 -12.50 -42.23 -12.42
CA ARG A 544 -13.81 -41.90 -11.84
C ARG A 544 -13.63 -41.00 -10.61
N PRO A 545 -13.47 -39.68 -10.79
CA PRO A 545 -13.43 -38.77 -9.66
C PRO A 545 -14.79 -38.73 -8.95
N ILE A 546 -14.75 -38.45 -7.66
CA ILE A 546 -15.95 -38.13 -6.91
C ILE A 546 -16.38 -36.71 -7.24
N VAL A 547 -17.66 -36.48 -7.51
CA VAL A 547 -18.18 -35.17 -7.89
C VAL A 547 -19.25 -34.76 -6.89
N ALA A 548 -19.12 -33.55 -6.35
CA ALA A 548 -20.19 -32.98 -5.53
C ALA A 548 -20.31 -31.47 -5.72
N GLN A 549 -21.46 -30.96 -5.31
CA GLN A 549 -21.65 -29.55 -5.01
C GLN A 549 -21.65 -29.38 -3.50
N CYS A 550 -21.09 -28.27 -3.02
CA CYS A 550 -21.02 -27.98 -1.59
C CYS A 550 -21.72 -26.67 -1.28
N PRO A 551 -22.89 -26.71 -0.63
CA PRO A 551 -23.49 -25.55 0.02
C PRO A 551 -22.56 -24.96 1.09
N ARG A 552 -22.82 -23.70 1.47
CA ARG A 552 -21.94 -22.91 2.35
C ARG A 552 -21.64 -23.57 3.71
N GLY A 553 -22.60 -24.31 4.27
CA GLY A 553 -22.50 -24.95 5.58
C GLY A 553 -21.98 -26.39 5.58
N GLU A 554 -21.79 -27.02 4.41
CA GLU A 554 -21.45 -28.44 4.33
C GLU A 554 -19.95 -28.71 4.14
N LEU A 555 -19.11 -27.68 4.13
CA LEU A 555 -17.71 -27.80 3.73
C LEU A 555 -16.95 -28.84 4.56
N ASN A 556 -17.09 -28.80 5.88
CA ASN A 556 -16.44 -29.76 6.80
C ASN A 556 -16.90 -31.20 6.49
N ARG A 557 -18.21 -31.40 6.42
CA ARG A 557 -18.82 -32.70 6.13
C ARG A 557 -18.32 -33.28 4.80
N ARG A 558 -18.28 -32.47 3.73
CA ARG A 558 -17.82 -32.92 2.41
C ARG A 558 -16.34 -33.30 2.43
N PHE A 559 -15.51 -32.53 3.11
CA PHE A 559 -14.09 -32.86 3.26
C PHE A 559 -13.88 -34.16 4.05
N GLU A 560 -14.65 -34.39 5.12
CA GLU A 560 -14.61 -35.66 5.87
C GLU A 560 -15.08 -36.85 5.02
N GLU A 561 -16.14 -36.68 4.25
CA GLU A 561 -16.62 -37.70 3.30
C GLU A 561 -15.52 -38.08 2.30
N PHE A 562 -14.86 -37.09 1.68
CA PHE A 562 -13.77 -37.36 0.75
C PHE A 562 -12.54 -37.96 1.41
N SER A 563 -12.21 -37.55 2.64
CA SER A 563 -11.13 -38.15 3.43
C SER A 563 -11.40 -39.63 3.70
N ARG A 564 -12.63 -39.98 4.11
CA ARG A 564 -13.05 -41.37 4.36
C ARG A 564 -13.02 -42.22 3.09
N GLN A 565 -13.27 -41.60 1.93
CA GLN A 565 -13.20 -42.25 0.62
C GLN A 565 -11.76 -42.35 0.06
N GLY A 566 -10.74 -41.92 0.82
CA GLY A 566 -9.34 -42.02 0.42
C GLY A 566 -8.93 -41.01 -0.66
N CYS A 567 -9.67 -39.91 -0.85
CA CYS A 567 -9.28 -38.86 -1.78
C CYS A 567 -8.04 -38.12 -1.28
N GLY A 568 -6.91 -38.28 -1.96
CA GLY A 568 -5.68 -37.53 -1.68
C GLY A 568 -5.67 -36.12 -2.25
N PHE A 569 -6.57 -35.80 -3.19
CA PHE A 569 -6.61 -34.52 -3.89
C PHE A 569 -8.03 -34.02 -4.18
N LEU A 570 -8.31 -32.75 -3.90
CA LEU A 570 -9.59 -32.10 -4.20
C LEU A 570 -9.39 -30.90 -5.11
N LEU A 571 -10.08 -30.88 -6.26
CA LEU A 571 -10.16 -29.70 -7.13
C LEU A 571 -11.46 -28.94 -6.85
N LEU A 572 -11.36 -27.69 -6.39
CA LEU A 572 -12.51 -26.88 -6.00
C LEU A 572 -12.79 -25.78 -7.03
N ILE A 573 -13.97 -25.80 -7.65
CA ILE A 573 -14.43 -24.79 -8.60
C ILE A 573 -15.18 -23.71 -7.83
N LEU A 574 -14.58 -22.51 -7.76
CA LEU A 574 -15.10 -21.38 -6.99
C LEU A 574 -15.94 -20.44 -7.88
N TYR A 575 -17.20 -20.25 -7.52
CA TYR A 575 -18.12 -19.32 -8.16
C TYR A 575 -18.20 -17.97 -7.44
N ASP A 576 -17.69 -17.88 -6.22
CA ASP A 576 -17.51 -16.64 -5.46
C ASP A 576 -16.11 -16.55 -4.82
N GLU A 577 -15.80 -15.45 -4.14
CA GLU A 577 -14.50 -15.23 -3.49
C GLU A 577 -14.49 -15.58 -1.99
N HIS A 578 -15.62 -16.00 -1.42
CA HIS A 578 -15.80 -16.08 0.03
C HIS A 578 -15.25 -17.37 0.65
N PHE A 579 -15.11 -18.45 -0.12
CA PHE A 579 -14.75 -19.77 0.42
C PHE A 579 -13.25 -20.04 0.52
N TYR A 580 -12.40 -19.26 -0.16
CA TYR A 580 -10.99 -19.60 -0.29
C TYR A 580 -10.28 -19.76 1.07
N SER A 581 -10.49 -18.82 2.00
CA SER A 581 -9.89 -18.88 3.33
C SER A 581 -10.40 -20.06 4.15
N SER A 582 -11.70 -20.36 4.10
CA SER A 582 -12.30 -21.49 4.83
C SER A 582 -11.81 -22.83 4.30
N ILE A 583 -11.72 -22.98 2.97
CA ILE A 583 -11.15 -24.16 2.31
C ILE A 583 -9.70 -24.37 2.76
N LYS A 584 -8.88 -23.30 2.71
CA LYS A 584 -7.45 -23.40 3.05
C LYS A 584 -7.22 -23.66 4.53
N ARG A 585 -7.99 -23.04 5.41
CA ARG A 585 -7.97 -23.35 6.84
C ARG A 585 -8.30 -24.82 7.11
N LEU A 586 -9.39 -25.33 6.53
CA LEU A 586 -9.82 -26.72 6.75
C LEU A 586 -8.82 -27.72 6.17
N SER A 587 -8.41 -27.52 4.92
CA SER A 587 -7.49 -28.43 4.24
C SER A 587 -6.07 -28.41 4.79
N ASP A 588 -5.47 -27.24 4.94
CA ASP A 588 -4.04 -27.13 5.24
C ASP A 588 -3.76 -27.24 6.75
N LEU A 589 -4.71 -26.86 7.63
CA LEU A 589 -4.49 -26.84 9.09
C LEU A 589 -5.21 -27.93 9.86
N GLN A 590 -6.35 -28.46 9.36
CA GLN A 590 -7.20 -29.38 10.13
C GLN A 590 -7.17 -30.80 9.58
N MET A 591 -7.22 -30.97 8.26
CA MET A 591 -7.46 -32.29 7.64
C MET A 591 -6.30 -32.83 6.82
N GLY A 592 -5.35 -31.99 6.39
CA GLY A 592 -4.19 -32.41 5.62
C GLY A 592 -4.46 -32.86 4.18
N ILE A 593 -5.67 -32.60 3.64
CA ILE A 593 -6.03 -32.99 2.27
C ILE A 593 -5.50 -31.96 1.27
N ARG A 594 -4.87 -32.40 0.18
CA ARG A 594 -4.36 -31.48 -0.84
C ARG A 594 -5.50 -30.86 -1.65
N THR A 595 -5.54 -29.53 -1.71
CA THR A 595 -6.60 -28.78 -2.40
C THR A 595 -6.06 -27.84 -3.48
N GLN A 596 -6.72 -27.83 -4.64
CA GLN A 596 -6.49 -26.84 -5.69
C GLN A 596 -7.79 -26.12 -6.01
N CYS A 597 -7.83 -24.82 -5.76
CA CYS A 597 -8.97 -23.98 -6.10
C CYS A 597 -8.82 -23.40 -7.52
N VAL A 598 -9.88 -23.38 -8.30
CA VAL A 598 -9.96 -22.75 -9.63
C VAL A 598 -11.18 -21.86 -9.67
N ARG A 599 -11.00 -20.59 -10.05
CA ARG A 599 -12.15 -19.69 -10.27
C ARG A 599 -12.91 -20.16 -11.51
N ALA A 600 -14.23 -20.24 -11.44
CA ALA A 600 -15.09 -20.69 -12.54
C ALA A 600 -14.77 -19.98 -13.86
N ARG A 601 -14.59 -18.65 -13.84
CA ARG A 601 -14.20 -17.84 -15.01
C ARG A 601 -12.89 -18.22 -15.70
N THR A 602 -12.04 -19.00 -15.02
CA THR A 602 -10.81 -19.53 -15.62
C THR A 602 -11.14 -20.66 -16.58
N LEU A 603 -12.15 -21.47 -16.25
CA LEU A 603 -12.62 -22.58 -17.07
C LEU A 603 -13.40 -22.10 -18.30
N ASP A 604 -13.91 -20.87 -18.28
CA ASP A 604 -14.52 -20.21 -19.45
C ASP A 604 -13.48 -19.86 -20.53
N LYS A 605 -12.19 -19.81 -20.19
CA LYS A 605 -11.14 -19.46 -21.16
C LYS A 605 -10.93 -20.57 -22.20
N PRO A 606 -10.64 -20.20 -23.46
CA PRO A 606 -10.22 -21.17 -24.47
C PRO A 606 -8.90 -21.83 -24.06
N ASN A 607 -8.72 -23.09 -24.43
CA ASN A 607 -7.45 -23.82 -24.24
C ASN A 607 -6.91 -23.88 -22.80
N VAL A 608 -7.76 -23.76 -21.76
CA VAL A 608 -7.32 -23.73 -20.36
C VAL A 608 -6.47 -24.95 -19.92
N PHE A 609 -6.67 -26.11 -20.55
CA PHE A 609 -5.89 -27.34 -20.33
C PHE A 609 -4.84 -27.63 -21.41
N ARG A 610 -4.76 -26.79 -22.44
CA ARG A 610 -3.81 -26.88 -23.55
C ARG A 610 -2.78 -25.75 -23.39
N LYS A 611 -1.68 -26.07 -22.70
CA LYS A 611 -0.40 -25.39 -22.91
C LYS A 611 0.38 -26.12 -23.99
#